data_AF-A0A0C7I454-F1
#
_entry.id   AF-A0A0C7I454-F1
#
_cell.length_a   1.000
_cell.length_b   1.000
_cell.length_c   1.000
_cell.angle_alpha   90.00
_cell.angle_beta   90.00
_cell.angle_gamma   90.00
#
_symmetry.space_group_name_H-M   'P 1'
#
loop_
_entity.id
_entity.type
_entity.pdbx_description
1 polymer ?
#
loop_
_entity_poly.entity_id
_entity_poly.type
_entity_poly.pdbx_seq_one_letter_code
_entity_poly.pdbx_strand_id
1 'polypeptide(L)' 'MNSLVDFRNINNLTQKEMATKLGVTPSMYSKVELGLRNPSYNFLVKFKQTFKDVDIDSIFFTF' A
#
# COMPACT_ATOMS: atom_id res chain seq x y z
N MET A 1 -0.61 0.10 15.21
CA MET A 1 -1.09 0.83 14.01
C MET A 1 -0.41 0.23 12.80
N ASN A 2 -1.18 -0.09 11.77
CA ASN A 2 -0.61 -0.59 10.53
C ASN A 2 -0.78 0.55 9.52
N SER A 3 0.30 1.29 9.33
CA SER A 3 0.37 2.51 8.54
C SER A 3 -0.22 2.36 7.13
N LEU A 4 -0.11 1.18 6.51
CA LEU A 4 -0.73 0.91 5.21
C LEU A 4 -2.26 0.69 5.30
N VAL A 5 -2.72 -0.02 6.33
CA VAL A 5 -4.17 -0.21 6.60
C VAL A 5 -4.82 1.15 6.88
N ASP A 6 -4.17 1.96 7.72
CA ASP A 6 -4.65 3.28 8.12
C ASP A 6 -4.73 4.21 6.91
N PHE A 7 -3.68 4.23 6.08
CA PHE A 7 -3.68 4.96 4.81
C PHE A 7 -4.84 4.53 3.90
N ARG A 8 -5.05 3.22 3.73
CA ARG A 8 -6.16 2.70 2.91
C ARG A 8 -7.52 3.12 3.46
N ASN A 9 -7.71 3.03 4.78
CA ASN A 9 -8.97 3.38 5.43
C ASN A 9 -9.28 4.87 5.32
N ILE A 10 -8.29 5.76 5.46
CA ILE A 10 -8.46 7.21 5.27
C ILE A 10 -8.88 7.55 3.83
N ASN A 11 -8.44 6.75 2.86
CA ASN A 11 -8.87 6.86 1.47
C ASN A 11 -10.26 6.24 1.19
N ASN A 12 -10.92 5.64 2.19
CA ASN A 12 -12.19 4.92 2.08
C ASN A 12 -12.17 3.81 1.02
N LEU A 13 -11.06 3.08 0.91
CA LEU A 13 -10.90 1.99 -0.06
C LEU A 13 -10.92 0.62 0.62
N THR A 14 -11.53 -0.35 -0.05
CA THR A 14 -11.31 -1.77 0.25
C THR A 14 -9.93 -2.21 -0.23
N GLN A 15 -9.42 -3.35 0.27
CA GLN A 15 -8.15 -3.92 -0.20
C GLN A 15 -8.17 -4.18 -1.72
N LYS A 16 -9.33 -4.56 -2.28
CA LYS A 16 -9.51 -4.84 -3.71
C LYS A 16 -9.46 -3.56 -4.54
N GLU A 17 -10.11 -2.48 -4.09
CA GLU A 17 -10.08 -1.19 -4.79
C GLU A 17 -8.69 -0.57 -4.74
N MET A 18 -8.01 -0.65 -3.60
CA MET A 18 -6.63 -0.19 -3.47
C MET A 18 -5.69 -0.98 -4.39
N ALA A 19 -5.81 -2.31 -4.45
CA ALA A 19 -5.03 -3.13 -5.37
C ALA A 19 -5.27 -2.75 -6.84
N THR A 20 -6.53 -2.53 -7.21
CA THR A 20 -6.91 -2.07 -8.55
C THR A 20 -6.28 -0.71 -8.87
N LYS A 21 -6.35 0.24 -7.93
CA LYS A 21 -5.79 1.59 -8.07
C LYS A 21 -4.26 1.60 -8.20
N LEU A 22 -3.59 0.65 -7.56
CA LEU A 22 -2.15 0.41 -7.65
C LEU A 22 -1.74 -0.44 -8.86
N GLY A 23 -2.69 -1.00 -9.61
CA GLY A 23 -2.39 -1.92 -10.72
C GLY A 23 -1.65 -3.19 -10.25
N VAL A 24 -2.05 -3.75 -9.11
CA VAL A 24 -1.54 -5.00 -8.54
C VAL A 24 -2.68 -5.97 -8.23
N THR A 25 -2.36 -7.24 -7.98
CA THR A 25 -3.40 -8.21 -7.62
C THR A 25 -3.88 -8.01 -6.18
N PRO A 26 -5.17 -8.25 -5.86
CA PRO A 26 -5.67 -8.16 -4.49
C PRO A 26 -4.92 -9.05 -3.50
N SER A 27 -4.49 -10.25 -3.94
CA SER A 27 -3.69 -11.16 -3.11
C SER A 27 -2.30 -10.59 -2.80
N MET A 28 -1.64 -9.96 -3.77
CA MET A 28 -0.36 -9.28 -3.53
C MET A 28 -0.53 -8.15 -2.52
N TYR A 29 -1.52 -7.28 -2.74
CA TYR A 29 -1.79 -6.15 -1.85
C TYR A 29 -2.09 -6.62 -0.43
N SER A 30 -2.97 -7.61 -0.26
CA SER A 30 -3.35 -8.16 1.04
C SER A 30 -2.16 -8.74 1.79
N LYS A 31 -1.25 -9.46 1.12
CA LYS A 31 -0.03 -9.99 1.75
C LYS A 31 0.92 -8.89 2.22
N VAL A 32 1.01 -7.79 1.47
CA VAL A 32 1.82 -6.63 1.87
C VAL A 32 1.17 -5.92 3.06
N GLU A 33 -0.14 -5.64 2.99
CA GLU A 33 -0.88 -4.99 4.06
C GLU A 33 -0.89 -5.80 5.36
N LEU A 34 -0.97 -7.13 5.29
CA LEU A 34 -0.93 -8.01 6.46
C LEU A 34 0.49 -8.24 6.99
N GLY A 35 1.54 -7.67 6.38
CA GLY A 35 2.93 -7.89 6.76
C GLY A 35 3.46 -9.29 6.43
N LEU A 36 2.69 -10.12 5.71
CA LEU A 36 3.09 -11.46 5.28
C LEU A 36 4.16 -11.42 4.18
N ARG A 37 4.31 -10.27 3.51
CA ARG A 37 5.32 -10.05 2.49
C ARG A 37 5.78 -8.59 2.50
N ASN A 38 7.09 -8.38 2.45
CA ASN A 38 7.62 -7.03 2.27
C ASN A 38 7.22 -6.47 0.89
N PRO A 39 6.90 -5.17 0.79
CA PRO A 39 6.66 -4.52 -0.49
C PRO A 39 7.92 -4.62 -1.35
N SER A 40 7.75 -5.00 -2.62
CA SER A 40 8.86 -4.96 -3.58
C SER A 40 9.14 -3.54 -4.03
N TYR A 41 10.33 -3.29 -4.57
CA TYR A 41 10.66 -2.01 -5.20
C TYR A 41 9.59 -1.56 -6.21
N ASN A 42 9.14 -2.47 -7.07
CA ASN A 42 8.09 -2.17 -8.05
C ASN A 42 6.74 -1.82 -7.39
N PHE A 43 6.41 -2.42 -6.24
CA PHE A 43 5.22 -2.05 -5.48
C PHE A 43 5.34 -0.61 -4.96
N LEU A 44 6.50 -0.25 -4.38
CA LEU A 44 6.75 1.11 -3.88
C LEU A 44 6.74 2.15 -5.01
N VAL A 45 7.31 1.83 -6.18
CA VAL A 45 7.27 2.70 -7.37
C VAL A 45 5.83 2.92 -7.82
N LYS A 46 5.03 1.86 -7.96
CA LYS A 46 3.61 1.97 -8.29
C LYS A 46 2.85 2.80 -7.26
N PHE A 47 3.12 2.58 -5.98
CA PHE A 47 2.51 3.33 -4.89
C PHE A 47 2.79 4.83 -4.99
N LYS A 48 4.06 5.21 -5.18
CA LYS A 48 4.47 6.61 -5.37
C LYS A 48 3.92 7.23 -6.65
N GLN A 49 3.77 6.45 -7.72
CA GLN A 49 3.17 6.92 -8.97
C GLN A 49 1.66 7.18 -8.82
N THR A 50 0.96 6.30 -8.10
CA THR A 50 -0.48 6.42 -7.83
C THR A 50 -0.79 7.53 -6.82
N PHE A 51 0.07 7.71 -5.81
CA PHE A 51 -0.09 8.68 -4.74
C PHE A 51 1.13 9.61 -4.69
N LYS A 52 1.09 10.69 -5.47
CA LYS A 52 2.27 11.57 -5.68
C LYS A 52 2.70 12.32 -4.42
N ASP A 53 1.76 12.66 -3.56
CA ASP A 53 1.99 13.49 -2.37
C ASP A 53 2.09 12.67 -1.07
N VAL A 54 2.28 11.36 -1.19
CA VAL A 54 2.38 10.47 -0.03
C VAL A 54 3.83 10.33 0.45
N ASP A 55 4.01 10.45 1.76
CA ASP A 55 5.25 10.07 2.41
C ASP A 55 5.31 8.55 2.56
N ILE A 56 6.03 7.89 1.64
CA ILE A 56 6.20 6.43 1.67
C ILE A 56 7.02 5.95 2.89
N ASP A 57 7.86 6.79 3.48
CA ASP A 57 8.68 6.43 4.62
C ASP A 57 7.83 6.28 5.87
N SER A 58 6.88 7.18 6.06
CA SER A 58 5.85 7.08 7.10
C SER A 58 4.97 5.83 6.99
N ILE A 59 4.87 5.24 5.78
CA ILE A 59 4.01 4.08 5.53
C ILE A 59 4.78 2.76 5.62
N PHE A 60 5.97 2.69 5.04
CA PHE A 60 6.66 1.40 4.86
C PHE A 60 7.94 1.26 5.70
N PHE A 61 8.42 2.34 6.33
CA PHE A 61 9.72 2.38 6.99
C PHE A 61 9.65 2.94 8.43
N THR A 62 8.48 2.88 9.07
CA THR A 62 8.36 3.18 10.51
C THR A 62 9.10 2.13 11.35
N PHE A 63 10.12 2.59 12.08
CA PHE A 63 10.89 1.82 13.07
C PHE A 63 10.26 1.89 14.47
#